data_AF-A0A9D3WIE9-F1
#
_entry.id   AF-A0A9D3WIE9-F1
#
_cell.length_a   1.000
_cell.length_b   1.000
_cell.length_c   1.000
_cell.angle_alpha   90.00
_cell.angle_beta   90.00
_cell.angle_gamma   90.00
#
_symmetry.space_group_name_H-M   'P 1'
#
loop_
_entity.id
_entity.type
_entity.pdbx_description
1 polymer ?
#
loop_
_entity_poly.entity_id
_entity_poly.type
_entity_poly.pdbx_seq_one_letter_code
_entity_poly.pdbx_strand_id
1 'polypeptide(L)'
;MKTKLLKLGGLTWKVHLGRRDSTRAWKDLANSALPSASMDLLLLISNFKNQGLNKRDLVALSGGHTNGLSQCVIFRNRIYNATNIDLTFAKERRATCPRTGGNTNLAPFDPTPARFDTAYFKNLMK
;
A
#
# COMPACT_ATOMS: atom_id res chain seq x y z
N MET A 1 10.14 23.13 -7.48
CA MET A 1 10.33 21.70 -7.16
C MET A 1 9.08 20.93 -7.62
N LYS A 2 9.17 20.06 -8.64
CA LYS A 2 8.03 19.22 -9.06
C LYS A 2 7.91 18.02 -8.11
N THR A 3 6.75 17.80 -7.51
CA THR A 3 6.50 16.67 -6.60
C THR A 3 6.63 15.34 -7.35
N LYS A 4 7.05 14.27 -6.68
CA LYS A 4 7.23 12.92 -7.28
C LYS A 4 5.97 12.48 -8.03
N LEU A 5 4.80 12.73 -7.46
CA LEU A 5 3.50 12.36 -8.03
C LEU A 5 3.26 13.00 -9.40
N LEU A 6 3.60 14.29 -9.57
CA LEU A 6 3.44 14.99 -10.85
C LEU A 6 4.29 14.37 -11.96
N LYS A 7 5.50 13.90 -11.64
CA LYS A 7 6.37 13.21 -12.61
C LYS A 7 5.81 11.85 -13.05
N LEU A 8 4.92 11.26 -12.25
CA LEU A 8 4.31 9.96 -12.51
C LEU A 8 2.91 10.08 -13.11
N GLY A 9 2.45 11.29 -13.48
CA GLY A 9 1.13 11.52 -14.06
C GLY A 9 0.03 11.89 -13.05
N GLY A 10 0.38 12.03 -11.77
CA GLY A 10 -0.54 12.49 -10.73
C GLY A 10 -0.80 14.00 -10.76
N LEU A 11 -1.81 14.42 -10.01
CA LEU A 11 -2.15 15.83 -9.83
C LEU A 11 -1.13 16.56 -8.94
N THR A 12 -1.14 17.89 -9.02
CA THR A 12 -0.33 18.76 -8.15
C THR A 12 -1.22 19.57 -7.22
N TRP A 13 -0.72 19.88 -6.03
CA TRP A 13 -1.36 20.76 -5.07
C TRP A 13 -0.30 21.52 -4.28
N LYS A 14 -0.69 22.68 -3.74
CA LYS A 14 0.16 23.44 -2.82
C LYS A 14 0.18 22.70 -1.48
N VAL A 15 1.34 22.26 -1.05
CA VAL A 15 1.53 21.63 0.27
C VAL A 15 1.69 22.69 1.34
N HIS A 16 1.10 22.47 2.53
CA HIS A 16 1.36 23.32 3.68
C HIS A 16 2.81 23.15 4.16
N LEU A 17 3.47 24.29 4.41
CA LEU A 17 4.85 24.38 4.89
C LEU A 17 4.89 24.80 6.37
N GLY A 18 6.07 24.76 7.00
CA GLY A 18 6.27 25.19 8.39
C GLY A 18 6.44 24.05 9.41
N ARG A 19 6.42 22.79 8.99
CA ARG A 19 6.82 21.64 9.83
C ARG A 19 8.31 21.74 10.19
N ARG A 20 8.65 21.36 11.43
CA ARG A 20 10.03 21.29 11.97
C ARG A 20 10.41 19.83 12.22
N ASP A 21 11.70 19.56 12.24
CA ASP A 21 12.22 18.22 12.51
C ASP A 21 12.22 17.91 14.02
N SER A 22 11.96 16.66 14.37
CA SER A 22 12.02 16.17 15.76
C SER A 22 13.46 15.90 16.19
N THR A 23 13.73 15.99 17.50
CA THR A 23 15.07 15.72 18.08
C THR A 23 15.29 14.26 18.48
N ARG A 24 14.27 13.41 18.35
CA ARG A 24 14.36 11.96 18.60
C ARG A 24 13.39 11.19 17.71
N ALA A 25 13.49 9.85 17.75
CA ALA A 25 12.59 8.92 17.09
C ALA A 25 11.83 8.07 18.12
N TRP A 26 10.71 7.46 17.71
CA TRP A 26 9.85 6.65 18.59
C TRP A 26 9.55 5.30 17.95
N LYS A 27 10.41 4.31 18.23
CA LYS A 27 10.29 2.95 17.67
C LYS A 27 8.99 2.26 18.09
N ASP A 28 8.66 2.31 19.38
CA ASP A 28 7.47 1.62 19.90
C ASP A 28 6.17 2.24 19.38
N LEU A 29 6.15 3.56 19.20
CA LEU A 29 5.05 4.24 18.54
C LEU A 29 4.93 3.80 17.08
N ALA A 30 6.04 3.71 16.33
CA ALA A 30 6.00 3.22 14.95
C ALA A 30 5.46 1.78 14.86
N ASN A 31 5.92 0.88 15.74
CA ASN A 31 5.49 -0.51 15.77
C ASN A 31 4.00 -0.68 16.10
N SER A 32 3.41 0.23 16.88
CA SER A 32 2.01 0.17 17.32
C SER A 32 1.06 1.01 16.45
N ALA A 33 1.55 2.09 15.85
CA ALA A 33 0.73 3.03 15.08
C ALA A 33 0.65 2.68 13.59
N LEU A 34 1.67 2.05 13.00
CA LEU A 34 1.66 1.76 11.56
C LEU A 34 0.76 0.55 11.24
N PRO A 35 -0.10 0.66 10.20
CA PRO A 35 -0.95 -0.44 9.81
C PRO A 35 -0.13 -1.59 9.18
N SER A 36 -0.55 -2.82 9.45
CA SER A 36 -0.03 -4.03 8.78
C SER A 36 -0.88 -4.33 7.56
N ALA A 37 -0.25 -4.89 6.52
CA ALA A 37 -0.94 -5.38 5.32
C ALA A 37 -1.95 -6.52 5.60
N SER A 38 -1.87 -7.15 6.77
CA SER A 38 -2.77 -8.23 7.20
C SER A 38 -3.94 -7.76 8.08
N MET A 39 -4.05 -6.46 8.37
CA MET A 39 -5.17 -5.93 9.15
C MET A 39 -6.48 -6.06 8.37
N ASP A 40 -7.57 -6.42 9.08
CA ASP A 40 -8.91 -6.34 8.51
C ASP A 40 -9.39 -4.89 8.36
N LEU A 41 -10.52 -4.71 7.68
CA LEU A 41 -11.07 -3.40 7.38
C LEU A 41 -11.44 -2.60 8.64
N LEU A 42 -11.99 -3.23 9.67
CA LEU A 42 -12.41 -2.52 10.88
C LEU A 42 -11.20 -2.03 11.68
N LEU A 43 -10.14 -2.83 11.75
CA LEU A 43 -8.86 -2.45 12.35
C LEU A 43 -8.18 -1.34 11.55
N LEU A 44 -8.18 -1.39 10.22
CA LEU A 44 -7.65 -0.31 9.38
C LEU A 44 -8.41 1.01 9.59
N ILE A 45 -9.74 0.95 9.65
CA ILE A 45 -10.57 2.13 9.94
C ILE A 45 -10.24 2.71 11.32
N SER A 46 -10.11 1.86 12.34
CA SER A 46 -9.73 2.29 13.69
C SER A 46 -8.32 2.89 13.72
N ASN A 47 -7.36 2.26 13.05
CA ASN A 47 -5.97 2.72 12.96
C ASN A 47 -5.87 4.12 12.32
N PHE A 48 -6.57 4.35 11.21
CA PHE A 48 -6.63 5.67 10.57
C PHE A 48 -7.35 6.70 11.44
N LYS A 49 -8.45 6.31 12.09
CA LYS A 49 -9.18 7.18 13.03
C LYS A 49 -8.29 7.64 14.18
N ASN A 50 -7.39 6.79 14.68
CA ASN A 50 -6.42 7.16 15.73
C ASN A 50 -5.43 8.24 15.27
N GLN A 51 -5.27 8.44 13.96
CA GLN A 51 -4.47 9.51 13.36
C GLN A 51 -5.32 10.72 12.92
N GLY A 52 -6.61 10.75 13.27
CA GLY A 52 -7.54 11.81 12.87
C GLY A 52 -8.05 11.69 11.42
N LEU A 53 -7.86 10.53 10.78
CA LEU A 53 -8.26 10.28 9.40
C LEU A 53 -9.55 9.45 9.35
N ASN A 54 -10.48 9.82 8.46
CA ASN A 54 -11.76 9.14 8.32
C ASN A 54 -11.72 8.01 7.26
N LYS A 55 -12.85 7.33 7.04
CA LYS A 55 -12.95 6.23 6.06
C LYS A 55 -12.65 6.67 4.62
N ARG A 56 -13.02 7.90 4.25
CA ARG A 56 -12.73 8.46 2.93
C ARG A 56 -11.24 8.68 2.76
N ASP A 57 -10.56 9.16 3.80
CA ASP A 57 -9.11 9.33 3.80
C ASP A 57 -8.40 7.99 3.67
N LEU A 58 -8.86 6.95 4.39
CA LEU A 58 -8.36 5.57 4.24
C LEU A 58 -8.43 5.09 2.78
N VAL A 59 -9.59 5.21 2.13
CA VAL A 59 -9.76 4.77 0.73
C VAL A 59 -8.88 5.60 -0.21
N ALA A 60 -8.88 6.92 -0.06
CA ALA A 60 -8.10 7.81 -0.92
C ALA A 60 -6.58 7.57 -0.79
N LEU A 61 -6.07 7.45 0.44
CA LEU A 61 -4.65 7.21 0.72
C LEU A 61 -4.21 5.79 0.35
N SER A 62 -5.10 4.80 0.41
CA SER A 62 -4.83 3.46 -0.12
C SER A 62 -4.53 3.48 -1.62
N GLY A 63 -5.04 4.47 -2.35
CA GLY A 63 -4.69 4.74 -3.74
C GLY A 63 -3.19 4.99 -3.98
N GLY A 64 -2.41 5.30 -2.93
CA GLY A 64 -0.95 5.36 -3.01
C GLY A 64 -0.30 4.07 -3.50
N HIS A 65 -0.97 2.92 -3.33
CA HIS A 65 -0.56 1.64 -3.89
C HIS A 65 -0.73 1.53 -5.42
N THR A 66 -1.13 2.58 -6.14
CA THR A 66 -1.00 2.60 -7.61
C THR A 66 0.47 2.67 -8.07
N ASN A 67 1.39 3.04 -7.18
CA ASN A 67 2.81 3.16 -7.49
C ASN A 67 3.66 2.25 -6.60
N GLY A 68 4.71 1.66 -7.18
CA GLY A 68 5.72 0.91 -6.42
C GLY A 68 5.50 -0.60 -6.34
N LEU A 69 6.26 -1.23 -5.44
CA LEU A 69 6.42 -2.68 -5.34
C LEU A 69 6.21 -3.16 -3.90
N SER A 70 5.77 -4.40 -3.75
CA SER A 70 5.67 -5.11 -2.46
C SER A 70 6.56 -6.34 -2.47
N GLN A 71 7.10 -6.70 -1.30
CA GLN A 71 7.86 -7.92 -1.10
C GLN A 71 6.92 -9.13 -0.95
N CYS A 72 7.34 -10.27 -1.49
CA CYS A 72 6.62 -11.54 -1.45
C CYS A 72 6.16 -11.91 -0.04
N VAL A 73 6.99 -11.69 0.99
CA VAL A 73 6.63 -11.97 2.39
C VAL A 73 5.34 -11.28 2.85
N ILE A 74 5.03 -10.10 2.30
CA ILE A 74 3.86 -9.30 2.67
C ILE A 74 2.56 -9.92 2.14
N PHE A 75 2.57 -10.44 0.91
CA PHE A 75 1.35 -10.93 0.24
C PHE A 75 1.27 -12.47 0.11
N ARG A 76 2.33 -13.21 0.47
CA ARG A 76 2.42 -14.67 0.30
C ARG A 76 1.22 -15.40 0.87
N ASN A 77 0.85 -15.11 2.13
CA ASN A 77 -0.29 -15.78 2.77
C ASN A 77 -1.57 -15.63 1.95
N ARG A 78 -1.81 -14.42 1.41
CA ARG A 78 -3.01 -14.11 0.63
C ARG A 78 -3.04 -14.88 -0.69
N ILE A 79 -1.94 -14.90 -1.45
CA ILE A 79 -1.93 -15.57 -2.75
C ILE A 79 -2.05 -17.09 -2.64
N TYR A 80 -1.80 -17.70 -1.48
CA TYR A 80 -1.94 -19.15 -1.28
C TYR A 80 -3.24 -19.55 -0.56
N ASN A 81 -3.74 -18.74 0.36
CA ASN A 81 -4.79 -19.15 1.29
C ASN A 81 -6.09 -18.33 1.21
N ALA A 82 -6.10 -17.18 0.53
CA ALA A 82 -7.30 -16.35 0.43
C ALA A 82 -8.26 -16.88 -0.63
N THR A 83 -9.57 -16.76 -0.36
CA THR A 83 -10.64 -17.12 -1.29
C THR A 83 -11.17 -15.92 -2.08
N ASN A 84 -10.91 -14.71 -1.61
CA ASN A 84 -11.32 -13.45 -2.24
C ASN A 84 -10.22 -12.86 -3.14
N ILE A 85 -9.60 -13.70 -3.98
CA ILE A 85 -8.58 -13.29 -4.95
C ILE A 85 -8.87 -13.92 -6.30
N ASP A 86 -8.69 -13.16 -7.38
CA ASP A 86 -8.66 -13.75 -8.72
C ASP A 86 -7.59 -14.84 -8.80
N LEU A 87 -8.01 -16.05 -9.20
CA LEU A 87 -7.14 -17.23 -9.19
C LEU A 87 -6.05 -17.13 -10.25
N THR A 88 -6.30 -16.42 -11.35
CA THR A 88 -5.30 -16.17 -12.39
C THR A 88 -4.20 -15.27 -11.87
N PHE A 89 -4.57 -14.14 -11.26
CA PHE A 89 -3.64 -13.22 -10.60
C PHE A 89 -2.85 -13.92 -9.48
N ALA A 90 -3.51 -14.74 -8.65
CA ALA A 90 -2.84 -15.53 -7.63
C ALA A 90 -1.78 -16.45 -8.25
N LYS A 91 -2.13 -17.17 -9.32
CA LYS A 91 -1.20 -18.06 -10.04
C LYS A 91 -0.01 -17.29 -10.63
N GLU A 92 -0.23 -16.12 -11.23
CA GLU A 92 0.85 -15.26 -11.72
C GLU A 92 1.79 -14.83 -10.59
N ARG A 93 1.26 -14.37 -9.45
CA ARG A 93 2.10 -13.96 -8.31
C ARG A 93 2.89 -15.12 -7.71
N ARG A 94 2.33 -16.33 -7.70
CA ARG A 94 3.03 -17.54 -7.21
C ARG A 94 4.25 -17.90 -8.07
N ALA A 95 4.30 -17.49 -9.34
CA ALA A 95 5.45 -17.74 -10.21
C ALA A 95 6.74 -17.07 -9.69
N THR A 96 6.62 -15.92 -9.01
CA THR A 96 7.76 -15.18 -8.45
C THR A 96 7.75 -15.13 -6.92
N CYS A 97 6.72 -15.70 -6.26
CA CYS A 97 6.60 -15.74 -4.81
C CYS A 97 6.30 -17.18 -4.33
N PRO A 98 7.34 -18.01 -4.12
CA PRO A 98 7.19 -19.40 -3.66
C PRO A 98 6.56 -19.52 -2.26
N ARG A 99 6.01 -20.70 -1.93
CA ARG A 99 5.44 -21.00 -0.59
C ARG A 99 6.48 -20.85 0.52
N THR A 100 7.75 -21.13 0.22
CA THR A 100 8.87 -21.06 1.16
C THR A 100 10.05 -20.38 0.48
N GLY A 101 10.72 -19.45 1.17
CA GLY A 101 11.83 -18.67 0.61
C GLY A 101 11.37 -17.52 -0.30
N GLY A 102 12.32 -16.80 -0.91
CA GLY A 102 12.03 -15.68 -1.81
C GLY A 102 11.34 -14.49 -1.15
N ASN A 103 11.51 -14.29 0.16
CA ASN A 103 10.82 -13.25 0.94
C ASN A 103 10.94 -11.85 0.31
N THR A 104 12.11 -11.54 -0.23
CA THR A 104 12.46 -10.23 -0.79
C THR A 104 12.06 -10.05 -2.25
N ASN A 105 11.53 -11.09 -2.92
CA ASN A 105 11.09 -11.00 -4.30
C ASN A 105 10.02 -9.92 -4.43
N LEU A 106 10.18 -9.03 -5.40
CA LEU A 106 9.30 -7.88 -5.58
C LEU A 106 8.22 -8.17 -6.62
N ALA A 107 7.01 -7.70 -6.33
CA ALA A 107 5.91 -7.66 -7.28
C ALA A 107 5.28 -6.26 -7.27
N PRO A 108 4.80 -5.76 -8.41
CA PRO A 108 4.16 -4.46 -8.46
C PRO A 108 2.79 -4.48 -7.77
N PHE A 109 2.42 -3.37 -7.14
CA PHE A 109 1.09 -3.23 -6.52
C PHE A 109 -0.04 -3.15 -7.55
N ASP A 110 0.22 -2.61 -8.74
CA ASP A 110 -0.73 -2.57 -9.86
C ASP A 110 0.00 -2.79 -11.22
N PRO A 111 -0.73 -2.93 -12.35
CA PRO A 111 -0.15 -3.12 -13.68
C PRO A 111 0.62 -1.91 -14.25
N THR A 112 0.58 -0.76 -13.58
CA THR A 112 1.16 0.51 -14.00
C THR A 112 2.14 1.04 -12.93
N PRO A 113 3.14 0.26 -12.50
CA PRO A 113 3.90 0.51 -11.27
C PRO A 113 4.75 1.80 -11.27
N ALA A 114 4.92 2.42 -12.44
CA ALA A 114 5.64 3.68 -12.64
C ALA A 114 4.71 4.86 -13.00
N ARG A 115 3.40 4.70 -12.84
CA ARG A 115 2.41 5.78 -13.01
C ARG A 115 1.62 5.99 -11.72
N PHE A 116 1.01 7.15 -11.62
CA PHE A 116 0.06 7.48 -10.58
C PHE A 116 -1.30 7.73 -11.22
N ASP A 117 -2.16 6.71 -11.19
CA ASP A 117 -3.48 6.73 -11.83
C ASP A 117 -4.51 5.98 -10.96
N THR A 118 -5.63 5.55 -11.56
CA THR A 118 -6.72 4.88 -10.83
C THR A 118 -6.77 3.36 -11.06
N ALA A 119 -5.73 2.77 -11.65
CA ALA A 119 -5.68 1.34 -11.95
C ALA A 119 -5.78 0.50 -10.67
N TYR A 120 -5.18 0.95 -9.56
CA TYR A 120 -5.35 0.35 -8.24
C TYR A 120 -6.82 0.04 -7.90
N PHE A 121 -7.70 1.05 -7.98
CA PHE A 121 -9.12 0.86 -7.65
C PHE A 121 -9.85 -0.03 -8.66
N LYS A 122 -9.50 0.06 -9.96
CA LYS A 122 -10.08 -0.82 -10.99
C LYS A 122 -9.76 -2.29 -10.73
N ASN A 123 -8.59 -2.59 -10.18
CA ASN A 123 -8.20 -3.97 -9.88
C ASN A 123 -8.86 -4.53 -8.62
N LEU A 124 -9.31 -3.69 -7.69
CA LEU A 124 -10.06 -4.14 -6.50
C LEU A 124 -11.50 -4.58 -6.83
N MET A 125 -12.03 -4.17 -7.97
CA MET A 125 -13.40 -4.50 -8.42
C MET A 125 -13.46 -5.69 -9.38
N LYS A 126 -12.32 -6.29 -9.71
CA LYS A 126 -12.23 -7.50 -10.54
C LYS A 126 -12.27 -8.73 -9.65
#